data_AF-A0A6B2CZ20-F1
#
_entry.id   AF-A0A6B2CZ20-F1
#
_cell.length_a   1.000
_cell.length_b   1.000
_cell.length_c   1.000
_cell.angle_alpha   90.00
_cell.angle_beta   90.00
_cell.angle_gamma   90.00
#
_symmetry.space_group_name_H-M   'P 1'
#
loop_
_entity.id
_entity.type
_entity.pdbx_description
1 polymer ?
#
loop_
_entity_poly.entity_id
_entity_poly.type
_entity_poly.pdbx_seq_one_letter_code
_entity_poly.pdbx_strand_id
1 'polypeptide(L)'
;MAVKYNVYLSEKAIKLHFVSSDRSHAELAARLLRLAGVSAEVKKVGDRNVWQVWATTDVLAAGREELRDAIRKVVEEALEKGWVDEKKARRWLEKLEEGRVLREGGPKYHARLTRSGALEIKFQSPNPDSIEREAQRLRDRGLVEGVHFSVKMPEGGGKGYVNILKEGLAYAAWLSVYGSEDQRKLAAEFVNYILQRARKAGEEVYEKARKIVEEGKSRGSLTLKGFEKKVEVDGKTYVVKVIDGGAEFKRGRGGKKLLRIRIAAEVDGVRREYEIAFGRYGETNAAKGFAVARADAPGGREADAERLAAVIEALTGKKPRMRRKSDGTIEIECGRAHLHGFKRYAELADAIKKWLEETGQ
;
A
#
# COMPACT_ATOMS: atom_id res chain seq x y z
N MET A 1 -11.23 43.26 4.51
CA MET A 1 -11.81 43.01 5.85
C MET A 1 -11.54 41.57 6.23
N ALA A 2 -11.10 41.33 7.46
CA ALA A 2 -10.85 39.98 7.99
C ALA A 2 -11.92 39.64 9.04
N VAL A 3 -12.46 38.41 8.97
CA VAL A 3 -13.43 37.88 9.95
C VAL A 3 -12.73 36.79 10.76
N LYS A 4 -12.79 36.87 12.09
CA LYS A 4 -12.21 35.87 13.00
C LYS A 4 -13.31 34.96 13.52
N TYR A 5 -13.15 33.64 13.34
CA TYR A 5 -14.04 32.63 13.89
C TYR A 5 -13.38 31.95 15.09
N ASN A 6 -14.18 31.64 16.11
CA ASN A 6 -13.72 30.82 17.22
C ASN A 6 -13.89 29.34 16.85
N VAL A 7 -12.85 28.54 17.08
CA VAL A 7 -12.89 27.08 16.91
C VAL A 7 -13.13 26.46 18.29
N TYR A 8 -14.24 25.75 18.44
CA TYR A 8 -14.54 24.98 19.64
C TYR A 8 -14.33 23.51 19.38
N LEU A 9 -13.48 22.87 20.19
CA LEU A 9 -13.26 21.43 20.21
C LEU A 9 -14.07 20.86 21.37
N SER A 10 -15.26 20.34 21.07
CA SER A 10 -16.17 19.76 22.08
C SER A 10 -16.05 18.24 22.10
N GLU A 11 -16.66 17.57 23.08
CA GLU A 11 -16.65 16.11 23.18
C GLU A 11 -17.11 15.39 21.90
N LYS A 12 -18.06 15.98 21.16
CA LYS A 12 -18.71 15.33 20.00
C LYS A 12 -18.30 15.91 18.65
N ALA A 13 -17.86 17.17 18.59
CA ALA A 13 -17.63 17.87 17.33
C ALA A 13 -16.66 19.05 17.42
N ILE A 14 -16.08 19.39 16.27
CA ILE A 14 -15.49 20.70 15.96
C ILE A 14 -16.63 21.63 15.59
N LYS A 15 -16.65 22.83 16.18
CA LYS A 15 -17.61 23.89 15.83
C LYS A 15 -16.86 25.18 15.52
N LEU A 16 -17.00 25.69 14.30
CA LEU A 16 -16.72 27.08 14.00
C LEU A 16 -17.91 27.93 14.47
N HIS A 17 -17.63 29.01 15.17
CA HIS A 17 -18.66 29.88 15.73
C HIS A 17 -18.25 31.35 15.63
N PHE A 18 -19.19 32.17 15.16
CA PHE A 18 -19.07 33.61 15.04
C PHE A 18 -20.31 34.28 15.63
N VAL A 19 -20.11 35.40 16.35
CA VAL A 19 -21.17 36.17 17.01
C VAL A 19 -20.94 37.65 16.77
N SER A 20 -22.00 38.39 16.43
CA SER A 20 -21.93 39.85 16.30
C SER A 20 -23.26 40.52 16.69
N SER A 21 -23.21 41.75 17.20
CA SER A 21 -24.38 42.62 17.35
C SER A 21 -24.76 43.34 16.04
N ASP A 22 -23.88 43.33 15.04
CA ASP A 22 -24.14 43.86 13.70
C ASP A 22 -24.53 42.72 12.75
N ARG A 23 -25.75 42.83 12.20
CA ARG A 23 -26.29 41.87 11.23
C ARG A 23 -25.44 41.81 9.97
N SER A 24 -24.96 42.95 9.47
CA SER A 24 -24.20 43.04 8.23
C SER A 24 -22.87 42.30 8.35
N HIS A 25 -22.23 42.41 9.52
CA HIS A 25 -21.00 41.67 9.82
C HIS A 25 -21.23 40.16 9.93
N ALA A 26 -22.35 39.72 10.53
CA ALA A 26 -22.73 38.32 10.57
C ALA A 26 -23.05 37.74 9.18
N GLU A 27 -23.71 38.53 8.31
CA GLU A 27 -23.97 38.14 6.92
C GLU A 27 -22.68 38.02 6.10
N LEU A 28 -21.71 38.93 6.30
CA LEU A 28 -20.37 38.81 5.72
C LEU A 28 -19.67 37.52 6.18
N ALA A 29 -19.73 37.20 7.48
CA ALA A 29 -19.16 35.98 8.03
C ALA A 29 -19.82 34.72 7.45
N ALA A 30 -21.14 34.68 7.30
CA ALA A 30 -21.81 33.55 6.65
C ALA A 30 -21.43 33.45 5.17
N ARG A 31 -21.33 34.57 4.46
CA ARG A 31 -20.95 34.61 3.04
C ARG A 31 -19.54 34.06 2.81
N LEU A 32 -18.58 34.39 3.67
CA LEU A 32 -17.21 33.86 3.56
C LEU A 32 -17.15 32.34 3.74
N LEU A 33 -17.91 31.78 4.69
CA LEU A 33 -18.01 30.32 4.85
C LEU A 33 -18.63 29.64 3.62
N ARG A 34 -19.67 30.25 3.02
CA ARG A 34 -20.28 29.75 1.78
C ARG A 34 -19.30 29.77 0.60
N LEU A 35 -18.48 30.82 0.48
CA LEU A 35 -17.42 30.88 -0.53
C LEU A 35 -16.35 29.78 -0.32
N ALA A 36 -16.11 29.41 0.93
CA ALA A 36 -15.27 28.27 1.30
C ALA A 36 -15.98 26.91 1.18
N GLY A 37 -17.17 26.84 0.58
CA GLY A 37 -17.90 25.59 0.32
C GLY A 37 -18.68 25.04 1.52
N VAL A 38 -18.87 25.82 2.59
CA VAL A 38 -19.57 25.41 3.81
C VAL A 38 -20.95 26.08 3.85
N SER A 39 -22.00 25.29 3.95
CA SER A 39 -23.35 25.83 4.17
C SER A 39 -23.43 26.48 5.55
N ALA A 40 -23.61 27.80 5.59
CA ALA A 40 -23.69 28.57 6.83
C ALA A 40 -24.91 29.50 6.82
N GLU A 41 -25.64 29.53 7.93
CA GLU A 41 -26.82 30.37 8.14
C GLU A 41 -26.59 31.40 9.24
N VAL A 42 -27.22 32.57 9.08
CA VAL A 42 -27.25 33.63 10.09
C VAL A 42 -28.52 33.45 10.91
N LYS A 43 -28.40 33.29 12.22
CA LYS A 43 -29.54 33.15 13.14
C LYS A 43 -29.53 34.25 14.19
N LYS A 44 -30.69 34.87 14.45
CA LYS A 44 -30.88 35.80 15.58
C LYS A 44 -31.07 35.01 16.86
N VAL A 45 -30.47 35.46 17.96
CA VAL A 45 -30.54 34.78 19.26
C VAL A 45 -31.60 35.44 20.14
N GLY A 46 -32.79 34.84 20.21
CA GLY A 46 -33.92 35.36 21.00
C GLY A 46 -34.25 36.81 20.64
N ASP A 47 -34.67 37.59 21.65
CA ASP A 47 -34.99 39.02 21.49
C ASP A 47 -33.76 39.93 21.57
N ARG A 48 -32.58 39.36 21.81
CA ARG A 48 -31.33 40.12 21.87
C ARG A 48 -30.92 40.49 20.44
N ASN A 49 -30.40 41.70 20.25
CA ASN A 49 -29.84 42.16 18.97
C ASN A 49 -28.47 41.52 18.70
N VAL A 50 -28.42 40.19 18.67
CA VAL A 50 -27.22 39.38 18.48
C VAL A 50 -27.48 38.32 17.41
N TRP A 51 -26.54 38.21 16.48
CA TRP A 51 -26.56 37.32 15.34
C TRP A 51 -25.42 36.30 15.43
N GLN A 52 -25.73 35.05 15.13
CA GLN A 52 -24.78 33.92 15.20
C GLN A 52 -24.67 33.21 13.86
N VAL A 53 -23.44 32.77 13.56
CA VAL A 53 -23.12 31.87 12.46
C VAL A 53 -22.32 30.70 13.02
N TRP A 54 -22.67 29.49 12.64
CA TRP A 54 -21.95 28.30 13.08
C TRP A 54 -21.89 27.23 12.00
N ALA A 55 -20.86 26.38 12.08
CA ALA A 55 -20.71 25.18 11.26
C ALA A 55 -20.03 24.07 12.10
N THR A 56 -20.53 22.85 12.00
CA THR A 56 -20.01 21.67 12.72
C THR A 56 -19.14 20.79 11.83
N THR A 57 -18.38 19.87 12.43
CA THR A 57 -17.43 18.97 11.74
C THR A 57 -17.94 18.42 10.42
N ASP A 58 -19.18 17.92 10.38
CA ASP A 58 -19.73 17.27 9.18
C ASP A 58 -19.98 18.30 8.05
N VAL A 59 -20.38 19.52 8.39
CA VAL A 59 -20.56 20.63 7.44
C VAL A 59 -19.19 21.21 7.03
N LEU A 60 -18.24 21.28 7.96
CA LEU A 60 -16.88 21.74 7.72
C LEU A 60 -16.10 20.77 6.81
N ALA A 61 -16.36 19.48 6.92
CA ALA A 61 -15.78 18.45 6.07
C ALA A 61 -16.23 18.58 4.60
N ALA A 62 -17.35 19.26 4.31
CA ALA A 62 -17.75 19.55 2.93
C ALA A 62 -17.02 20.78 2.32
N GLY A 63 -16.25 21.53 3.13
CA GLY A 63 -15.56 22.74 2.70
C GLY A 63 -14.36 22.49 1.78
N ARG A 64 -13.89 23.57 1.16
CA ARG A 64 -12.67 23.60 0.33
C ARG A 64 -11.44 23.16 1.13
N GLU A 65 -10.42 22.68 0.41
CA GLU A 65 -9.20 22.10 1.00
C GLU A 65 -8.51 23.06 1.97
N GLU A 66 -8.41 24.34 1.61
CA GLU A 66 -7.73 25.36 2.41
C GLU A 66 -8.39 25.55 3.78
N LEU A 67 -9.73 25.49 3.85
CA LEU A 67 -10.47 25.58 5.10
C LEU A 67 -10.28 24.31 5.95
N ARG A 68 -10.34 23.13 5.33
CA ARG A 68 -10.16 21.86 6.05
C ARG A 68 -8.75 21.71 6.59
N ASP A 69 -7.74 22.13 5.83
CA ASP A 69 -6.34 22.11 6.27
C ASP A 69 -6.07 23.13 7.38
N ALA A 70 -6.69 24.32 7.33
CA ALA A 70 -6.63 25.27 8.43
C ALA A 70 -7.21 24.68 9.73
N ILE A 71 -8.37 24.01 9.65
CA ILE A 71 -9.00 23.36 10.81
C ILE A 71 -8.16 22.16 11.29
N ARG A 72 -7.58 21.37 10.37
CA ARG A 72 -6.69 20.24 10.67
C ARG A 72 -5.51 20.70 11.52
N LYS A 73 -4.81 21.76 11.11
CA LYS A 73 -3.66 22.33 11.84
C LYS A 73 -4.02 22.72 13.27
N VAL A 74 -5.21 23.30 13.48
CA VAL A 74 -5.70 23.64 14.83
C VAL A 74 -5.90 22.38 15.69
N VAL A 75 -6.41 21.30 15.12
CA VAL A 75 -6.62 20.02 15.84
C VAL A 75 -5.28 19.34 16.14
N GLU A 76 -4.34 19.37 15.20
CA GLU A 76 -2.97 18.84 15.39
C GLU A 76 -2.24 19.61 16.50
N GLU A 77 -2.26 20.94 16.48
CA GLU A 77 -1.64 21.77 17.52
C GLU A 77 -2.30 21.55 18.90
N ALA A 78 -3.63 21.38 18.94
CA ALA A 78 -4.33 21.05 20.18
C ALA A 78 -3.95 19.67 20.72
N LEU A 79 -3.69 18.69 19.84
CA LEU A 79 -3.23 17.36 20.22
C LEU A 79 -1.80 17.41 20.76
N GLU A 80 -0.89 18.14 20.10
CA GLU A 80 0.49 18.32 20.53
C GLU A 80 0.58 18.95 21.93
N LYS A 81 -0.32 19.90 22.24
CA LYS A 81 -0.41 20.54 23.56
C LYS A 81 -1.16 19.70 24.60
N GLY A 82 -1.66 18.52 24.24
CA GLY A 82 -2.42 17.64 25.14
C GLY A 82 -3.80 18.18 25.53
N TRP A 83 -4.35 19.12 24.77
CA TRP A 83 -5.67 19.73 25.06
C TRP A 83 -6.85 18.85 24.63
N VAL A 84 -6.59 17.84 23.80
CA VAL A 84 -7.59 16.91 23.29
C VAL A 84 -7.07 15.47 23.36
N ASP A 85 -7.99 14.54 23.62
CA ASP A 85 -7.69 13.11 23.61
C ASP A 85 -7.30 12.63 22.20
N GLU A 86 -6.28 11.78 22.13
CA GLU A 86 -5.71 11.29 20.87
C GLU A 86 -6.73 10.55 20.01
N LYS A 87 -7.59 9.71 20.60
CA LYS A 87 -8.61 8.98 19.84
C LYS A 87 -9.66 9.93 19.27
N LYS A 88 -10.01 10.99 20.01
CA LYS A 88 -10.96 12.02 19.56
C LYS A 88 -10.36 12.88 18.44
N ALA A 89 -9.13 13.36 18.62
CA ALA A 89 -8.43 14.15 17.62
C ALA A 89 -8.30 13.37 16.31
N ARG A 90 -7.85 12.11 16.39
CA ARG A 90 -7.77 11.21 15.21
C ARG A 90 -9.12 11.06 14.50
N ARG A 91 -10.23 10.91 15.24
CA ARG A 91 -11.58 10.80 14.64
C ARG A 91 -12.00 12.06 13.89
N TRP A 92 -11.67 13.26 14.40
CA TRP A 92 -11.99 14.50 13.70
C TRP A 92 -11.09 14.74 12.50
N LEU A 93 -9.79 14.48 12.62
CA LEU A 93 -8.85 14.54 11.51
C LEU A 93 -9.27 13.61 10.37
N GLU A 94 -9.70 12.40 10.71
CA GLU A 94 -10.26 11.44 9.75
C GLU A 94 -11.51 11.98 9.05
N LYS A 95 -12.46 12.58 9.78
CA LYS A 95 -13.65 13.23 9.16
C LYS A 95 -13.29 14.40 8.23
N LEU A 96 -12.34 15.24 8.63
CA LEU A 96 -11.86 16.35 7.79
C LEU A 96 -11.12 15.83 6.56
N GLU A 97 -10.47 14.68 6.66
CA GLU A 97 -9.81 13.99 5.55
C GLU A 97 -10.82 13.26 4.63
N GLU A 98 -11.91 12.68 5.17
CA GLU A 98 -13.02 12.13 4.38
C GLU A 98 -13.66 13.18 3.47
N GLY A 99 -13.72 14.43 3.91
CA GLY A 99 -14.09 15.59 3.10
C GLY A 99 -13.24 15.77 1.82
N ARG A 100 -11.98 15.30 1.85
CA ARG A 100 -11.05 15.32 0.70
C ARG A 100 -11.47 14.30 -0.35
N VAL A 101 -12.03 13.20 0.13
CA VAL A 101 -12.47 12.04 -0.64
C VAL A 101 -13.89 12.22 -1.15
N LEU A 102 -14.69 13.04 -0.47
CA LEU A 102 -15.99 13.57 -0.91
C LEU A 102 -15.84 14.75 -1.88
N ARG A 103 -14.83 14.77 -2.76
CA ARG A 103 -15.10 15.35 -4.09
C ARG A 103 -16.17 14.45 -4.72
N GLU A 104 -17.40 14.92 -4.71
CA GLU A 104 -18.52 14.37 -5.46
C GLU A 104 -18.05 14.04 -6.88
N GLY A 105 -17.83 12.75 -7.17
CA GLY A 105 -17.32 12.26 -8.46
C GLY A 105 -16.34 11.09 -8.44
N GLY A 106 -15.77 10.72 -7.27
CA GLY A 106 -14.87 9.55 -7.17
C GLY A 106 -15.60 8.19 -7.13
N PRO A 107 -14.99 7.10 -7.65
CA PRO A 107 -15.59 5.76 -7.64
C PRO A 107 -15.70 5.18 -6.23
N LYS A 108 -16.89 4.76 -5.81
CA LYS A 108 -17.08 4.13 -4.51
C LYS A 108 -16.59 2.68 -4.51
N TYR A 109 -15.32 2.44 -4.15
CA TYR A 109 -14.80 1.08 -4.00
C TYR A 109 -15.40 0.36 -2.79
N HIS A 110 -15.75 -0.90 -2.95
CA HIS A 110 -16.02 -1.84 -1.88
C HIS A 110 -14.74 -2.59 -1.55
N ALA A 111 -14.36 -2.61 -0.27
CA ALA A 111 -13.26 -3.42 0.23
C ALA A 111 -13.84 -4.50 1.13
N ARG A 112 -13.37 -5.75 1.00
CA ARG A 112 -13.73 -6.86 1.90
C ARG A 112 -12.68 -7.97 1.83
N LEU A 113 -12.78 -8.92 2.75
CA LEU A 113 -12.11 -10.20 2.60
C LEU A 113 -13.03 -11.19 1.89
N THR A 114 -12.47 -11.97 0.96
CA THR A 114 -13.15 -13.13 0.38
C THR A 114 -13.31 -14.22 1.44
N ARG A 115 -14.11 -15.26 1.17
CA ARG A 115 -14.21 -16.44 2.04
C ARG A 115 -12.85 -17.13 2.29
N SER A 116 -11.91 -16.96 1.37
CA SER A 116 -10.53 -17.46 1.49
C SER A 116 -9.57 -16.50 2.22
N GLY A 117 -10.06 -15.37 2.74
CA GLY A 117 -9.25 -14.37 3.44
C GLY A 117 -8.35 -13.52 2.53
N ALA A 118 -8.62 -13.49 1.22
CA ALA A 118 -7.95 -12.61 0.27
C ALA A 118 -8.61 -11.22 0.26
N LEU A 119 -7.81 -10.17 0.10
CA LEU A 119 -8.35 -8.81 -0.02
C LEU A 119 -9.00 -8.64 -1.40
N GLU A 120 -10.27 -8.25 -1.41
CA GLU A 120 -11.00 -7.84 -2.62
C GLU A 120 -11.32 -6.35 -2.54
N ILE A 121 -10.92 -5.60 -3.55
CA ILE A 121 -11.21 -4.17 -3.71
C ILE A 121 -11.88 -3.97 -5.06
N LYS A 122 -13.17 -3.62 -5.05
CA LYS A 122 -14.03 -3.68 -6.23
C LYS A 122 -14.90 -2.45 -6.37
N PHE A 123 -14.86 -1.82 -7.53
CA PHE A 123 -15.85 -0.82 -7.96
C PHE A 123 -16.91 -1.53 -8.82
N GLN A 124 -18.20 -1.24 -8.60
CA GLN A 124 -19.30 -1.86 -9.34
C GLN A 124 -20.29 -0.81 -9.82
N SER A 125 -20.74 -0.93 -11.06
CA SER A 125 -21.76 -0.07 -11.66
C SER A 125 -22.58 -0.84 -12.70
N PRO A 126 -23.89 -0.61 -12.80
CA PRO A 126 -24.68 -1.08 -13.93
C PRO A 126 -24.43 -0.22 -15.19
N ASN A 127 -23.85 0.98 -15.05
CA ASN A 127 -23.56 1.85 -16.18
C ASN A 127 -22.18 1.50 -16.80
N PRO A 128 -22.12 1.05 -18.07
CA PRO A 128 -20.86 0.73 -18.75
C PRO A 128 -19.89 1.91 -18.79
N ASP A 129 -20.38 3.14 -19.02
CA ASP A 129 -19.54 4.34 -19.09
C ASP A 129 -18.81 4.61 -17.78
N SER A 130 -19.43 4.25 -16.65
CA SER A 130 -18.79 4.37 -15.33
C SER A 130 -17.66 3.35 -15.14
N ILE A 131 -17.84 2.14 -15.68
CA ILE A 131 -16.81 1.08 -15.64
C ILE A 131 -15.63 1.47 -16.52
N GLU A 132 -15.91 1.94 -17.74
CA GLU A 132 -14.87 2.39 -18.68
C GLU A 132 -14.09 3.59 -18.15
N ARG A 133 -14.80 4.60 -17.62
CA ARG A 133 -14.18 5.77 -17.00
C ARG A 133 -13.26 5.39 -15.85
N GLU A 134 -13.66 4.40 -15.04
CA GLU A 134 -12.83 3.96 -13.94
C GLU A 134 -11.59 3.19 -14.41
N ALA A 135 -11.75 2.30 -15.39
CA ALA A 135 -10.63 1.61 -16.02
C ALA A 135 -9.63 2.62 -16.61
N GLN A 136 -10.12 3.66 -17.28
CA GLN A 136 -9.28 4.72 -17.83
C GLN A 136 -8.55 5.50 -16.72
N ARG A 137 -9.25 5.88 -15.65
CA ARG A 137 -8.66 6.53 -14.46
C ARG A 137 -7.52 5.72 -13.85
N LEU A 138 -7.57 4.40 -13.89
CA LEU A 138 -6.47 3.55 -13.41
C LEU A 138 -5.31 3.50 -14.41
N ARG A 139 -5.59 3.46 -15.72
CA ARG A 139 -4.58 3.56 -16.78
C ARG A 139 -3.81 4.88 -16.70
N ASP A 140 -4.50 5.99 -16.50
CA ASP A 140 -3.91 7.32 -16.37
C ASP A 140 -2.98 7.43 -15.14
N ARG A 141 -3.19 6.56 -14.12
CA ARG A 141 -2.31 6.43 -12.95
C ARG A 141 -1.13 5.47 -13.16
N GLY A 142 -0.94 4.96 -14.38
CA GLY A 142 0.12 4.00 -14.70
C GLY A 142 -0.23 2.55 -14.34
N LEU A 143 -1.48 2.23 -14.01
CA LEU A 143 -1.90 0.84 -13.82
C LEU A 143 -2.26 0.19 -15.15
N VAL A 144 -2.07 -1.13 -15.25
CA VAL A 144 -2.23 -1.88 -16.50
C VAL A 144 -3.35 -2.88 -16.30
N GLU A 145 -4.32 -2.87 -17.22
CA GLU A 145 -5.43 -3.82 -17.21
C GLU A 145 -4.92 -5.25 -17.43
N GLY A 146 -5.51 -6.22 -16.74
CA GLY A 146 -5.07 -7.62 -16.74
C GLY A 146 -3.89 -7.90 -15.79
N VAL A 147 -3.08 -6.89 -15.44
CA VAL A 147 -1.92 -7.03 -14.53
C VAL A 147 -2.21 -6.44 -13.14
N HIS A 148 -2.67 -5.19 -13.11
CA HIS A 148 -2.91 -4.43 -11.89
C HIS A 148 -4.39 -4.39 -11.51
N PHE A 149 -5.29 -4.41 -12.48
CA PHE A 149 -6.73 -4.47 -12.27
C PHE A 149 -7.41 -5.29 -13.37
N SER A 150 -8.62 -5.77 -13.13
CA SER A 150 -9.45 -6.43 -14.14
C SER A 150 -10.78 -5.72 -14.31
N VAL A 151 -11.29 -5.74 -15.53
CA VAL A 151 -12.55 -5.10 -15.90
C VAL A 151 -13.53 -6.17 -16.37
N LYS A 152 -14.80 -6.04 -15.97
CA LYS A 152 -15.92 -6.78 -16.54
C LYS A 152 -17.03 -5.79 -16.88
N MET A 153 -17.45 -5.76 -18.13
CA MET A 153 -18.57 -4.90 -18.55
C MET A 153 -19.91 -5.42 -18.00
N PRO A 154 -20.89 -4.53 -17.78
CA PRO A 154 -22.27 -4.94 -17.49
C PRO A 154 -22.88 -5.63 -18.72
N GLU A 155 -23.57 -6.75 -18.51
CA GLU A 155 -24.29 -7.51 -19.55
C GLU A 155 -25.69 -7.85 -19.04
N GLY A 156 -26.71 -7.79 -19.91
CA GLY A 156 -28.07 -8.26 -19.60
C GLY A 156 -28.73 -7.62 -18.37
N GLY A 157 -28.47 -6.34 -18.09
CA GLY A 157 -28.98 -5.64 -16.90
C GLY A 157 -28.21 -5.94 -15.60
N GLY A 158 -27.15 -6.75 -15.67
CA GLY A 158 -26.23 -7.02 -14.57
C GLY A 158 -25.24 -5.87 -14.32
N LYS A 159 -24.57 -5.90 -13.15
CA LYS A 159 -23.52 -4.92 -12.81
C LYS A 159 -22.17 -5.35 -13.38
N GLY A 160 -21.52 -4.44 -14.09
CA GLY A 160 -20.10 -4.53 -14.39
C GLY A 160 -19.25 -4.20 -13.18
N TYR A 161 -17.93 -4.39 -13.31
CA TYR A 161 -17.00 -4.05 -12.24
C TYR A 161 -15.58 -3.78 -12.72
N VAL A 162 -14.86 -3.04 -11.89
CA VAL A 162 -13.40 -2.91 -11.92
C VAL A 162 -12.86 -3.47 -10.61
N ASN A 163 -12.00 -4.49 -10.69
CA ASN A 163 -11.40 -5.15 -9.54
C ASN A 163 -9.91 -4.82 -9.44
N ILE A 164 -9.48 -4.25 -8.33
CA ILE A 164 -8.07 -3.96 -8.07
C ILE A 164 -7.39 -5.23 -7.57
N LEU A 165 -6.39 -5.70 -8.31
CA LEU A 165 -5.63 -6.89 -7.93
C LEU A 165 -4.61 -6.55 -6.85
N LYS A 166 -4.18 -7.56 -6.07
CA LYS A 166 -3.14 -7.37 -5.05
C LYS A 166 -1.90 -6.68 -5.62
N GLU A 167 -1.41 -7.12 -6.78
CA GLU A 167 -0.23 -6.52 -7.42
C GLU A 167 -0.51 -5.07 -7.87
N GLY A 168 -1.75 -4.73 -8.25
CA GLY A 168 -2.12 -3.36 -8.59
C GLY A 168 -2.07 -2.41 -7.40
N LEU A 169 -2.56 -2.83 -6.23
CA LEU A 169 -2.44 -2.02 -5.01
C LEU A 169 -0.98 -1.89 -4.57
N ALA A 170 -0.19 -2.98 -4.64
CA ALA A 170 1.23 -2.93 -4.34
C ALA A 170 1.99 -2.02 -5.32
N TYR A 171 1.68 -2.06 -6.61
CA TYR A 171 2.33 -1.22 -7.60
C TYR A 171 1.92 0.25 -7.48
N ALA A 172 0.65 0.54 -7.18
CA ALA A 172 0.23 1.89 -6.84
C ALA A 172 0.97 2.43 -5.60
N ALA A 173 1.19 1.58 -4.58
CA ALA A 173 2.01 1.95 -3.43
C ALA A 173 3.47 2.19 -3.79
N TRP A 174 4.05 1.40 -4.68
CA TRP A 174 5.40 1.66 -5.21
C TRP A 174 5.48 3.00 -5.97
N LEU A 175 4.51 3.26 -6.86
CA LEU A 175 4.41 4.52 -7.61
C LEU A 175 4.29 5.73 -6.68
N SER A 176 3.63 5.58 -5.54
CA SER A 176 3.52 6.66 -4.54
C SER A 176 4.86 7.13 -3.96
N VAL A 177 5.91 6.29 -4.03
CA VAL A 177 7.26 6.59 -3.54
C VAL A 177 8.23 6.87 -4.69
N TYR A 178 8.19 6.02 -5.72
CA TYR A 178 9.21 5.97 -6.77
C TYR A 178 8.72 6.36 -8.17
N GLY A 179 7.43 6.70 -8.34
CA GLY A 179 6.88 7.18 -9.62
C GLY A 179 7.48 8.51 -10.07
N SER A 180 7.03 9.05 -11.21
CA SER A 180 7.30 10.47 -11.54
C SER A 180 6.61 11.41 -10.55
N GLU A 181 6.98 12.69 -10.52
CA GLU A 181 6.42 13.63 -9.54
C GLU A 181 4.88 13.67 -9.54
N ASP A 182 4.27 13.78 -10.72
CA ASP A 182 2.80 13.80 -10.87
C ASP A 182 2.18 12.43 -10.53
N GLN A 183 2.84 11.34 -10.92
CA GLN A 183 2.38 9.99 -10.61
C GLN A 183 2.41 9.70 -9.11
N ARG A 184 3.43 10.18 -8.37
CA ARG A 184 3.55 9.95 -6.92
C ARG A 184 2.35 10.51 -6.18
N LYS A 185 1.96 11.76 -6.47
CA LYS A 185 0.82 12.42 -5.83
C LYS A 185 -0.47 11.66 -6.10
N LEU A 186 -0.77 11.37 -7.38
CA LEU A 186 -1.98 10.64 -7.77
C LEU A 186 -2.04 9.21 -7.21
N ALA A 187 -0.91 8.52 -7.15
CA ALA A 187 -0.82 7.16 -6.60
C ALA A 187 -0.96 7.16 -5.07
N ALA A 188 -0.34 8.13 -4.37
CA ALA A 188 -0.49 8.29 -2.93
C ALA A 188 -1.94 8.58 -2.54
N GLU A 189 -2.61 9.47 -3.27
CA GLU A 189 -4.04 9.75 -3.07
C GLU A 189 -4.91 8.50 -3.26
N PHE A 190 -4.66 7.73 -4.33
CA PHE A 190 -5.39 6.50 -4.58
C PHE A 190 -5.17 5.45 -3.48
N VAL A 191 -3.92 5.25 -3.05
CA VAL A 191 -3.58 4.29 -1.98
C VAL A 191 -4.24 4.69 -0.66
N ASN A 192 -4.16 5.97 -0.28
CA ASN A 192 -4.82 6.48 0.92
C ASN A 192 -6.33 6.27 0.84
N TYR A 193 -6.93 6.53 -0.32
CA TYR A 193 -8.35 6.27 -0.53
C TYR A 193 -8.71 4.81 -0.31
N ILE A 194 -7.97 3.88 -0.92
CA ILE A 194 -8.22 2.43 -0.73
C ILE A 194 -8.03 2.00 0.72
N LEU A 195 -7.00 2.49 1.42
CA LEU A 195 -6.78 2.19 2.84
C LEU A 195 -7.93 2.69 3.71
N GLN A 196 -8.49 3.87 3.44
CA GLN A 196 -9.68 4.36 4.11
C GLN A 196 -10.90 3.47 3.83
N ARG A 197 -11.09 3.02 2.57
CA ARG A 197 -12.18 2.07 2.25
C ARG A 197 -12.01 0.74 2.98
N ALA A 198 -10.79 0.23 3.10
CA ALA A 198 -10.48 -0.97 3.85
C ALA A 198 -10.76 -0.79 5.35
N ARG A 199 -10.35 0.34 5.93
CA ARG A 199 -10.64 0.69 7.33
C ARG A 199 -12.13 0.73 7.64
N LYS A 200 -12.93 1.33 6.74
CA LYS A 200 -14.40 1.32 6.85
C LYS A 200 -15.01 -0.07 6.77
N ALA A 201 -14.35 -1.00 6.09
CA ALA A 201 -14.82 -2.38 5.96
C ALA A 201 -14.44 -3.26 7.17
N GLY A 202 -13.47 -2.85 7.98
CA GLY A 202 -13.05 -3.53 9.20
C GLY A 202 -11.55 -3.58 9.38
N GLU A 203 -11.10 -3.76 10.63
CA GLU A 203 -9.68 -3.75 10.99
C GLU A 203 -8.87 -4.82 10.26
N GLU A 204 -9.41 -6.04 10.13
CA GLU A 204 -8.74 -7.12 9.40
C GLU A 204 -8.53 -6.79 7.91
N VAL A 205 -9.51 -6.12 7.30
CA VAL A 205 -9.44 -5.69 5.89
C VAL A 205 -8.37 -4.62 5.75
N TYR A 206 -8.34 -3.66 6.67
CA TYR A 206 -7.33 -2.60 6.73
C TYR A 206 -5.92 -3.17 6.90
N GLU A 207 -5.71 -4.05 7.87
CA GLU A 207 -4.42 -4.70 8.10
C GLU A 207 -3.93 -5.48 6.87
N LYS A 208 -4.84 -6.16 6.16
CA LYS A 208 -4.50 -6.85 4.90
C LYS A 208 -4.08 -5.86 3.81
N ALA A 209 -4.81 -4.76 3.65
CA ALA A 209 -4.50 -3.71 2.68
C ALA A 209 -3.19 -2.99 3.02
N ARG A 210 -2.96 -2.65 4.29
CA ARG A 210 -1.75 -2.00 4.79
C ARG A 210 -0.51 -2.83 4.49
N LYS A 211 -0.54 -4.14 4.76
CA LYS A 211 0.56 -5.05 4.45
C LYS A 211 0.90 -5.07 2.95
N ILE A 212 -0.11 -5.02 2.08
CA ILE A 212 0.11 -4.97 0.62
C ILE A 212 0.75 -3.63 0.22
N VAL A 213 0.33 -2.52 0.84
CA VAL A 213 0.90 -1.20 0.61
C VAL A 213 2.35 -1.12 1.08
N GLU A 214 2.66 -1.63 2.28
CA GLU A 214 4.03 -1.71 2.81
C GLU A 214 4.94 -2.60 1.94
N GLU A 215 4.42 -3.75 1.48
CA GLU A 215 5.11 -4.62 0.53
C GLU A 215 5.42 -3.88 -0.78
N GLY A 216 4.46 -3.11 -1.29
CA GLY A 216 4.65 -2.27 -2.48
C GLY A 216 5.69 -1.17 -2.30
N LYS A 217 5.65 -0.45 -1.18
CA LYS A 217 6.61 0.65 -0.88
C LYS A 217 8.03 0.18 -0.65
N SER A 218 8.22 -1.04 -0.15
CA SER A 218 9.56 -1.60 0.12
C SER A 218 10.21 -2.26 -1.09
N ARG A 219 9.53 -2.28 -2.24
CA ARG A 219 10.04 -2.91 -3.45
C ARG A 219 11.17 -2.08 -4.06
N GLY A 220 12.31 -2.74 -4.31
CA GLY A 220 13.52 -2.10 -4.81
C GLY A 220 14.11 -1.04 -3.87
N SER A 221 13.70 -1.01 -2.59
CA SER A 221 14.16 -0.02 -1.62
C SER A 221 15.52 -0.34 -1.01
N LEU A 222 16.02 -1.56 -1.20
CA LEU A 222 17.29 -2.07 -0.68
C LEU A 222 18.27 -2.36 -1.81
N THR A 223 19.55 -2.41 -1.48
CA THR A 223 20.63 -2.89 -2.35
C THR A 223 21.23 -4.17 -1.78
N LEU A 224 21.60 -5.11 -2.65
CA LEU A 224 22.29 -6.35 -2.27
C LEU A 224 23.71 -6.05 -1.82
N LYS A 225 24.44 -5.25 -2.61
CA LYS A 225 25.84 -4.95 -2.34
C LYS A 225 25.99 -4.23 -0.99
N GLY A 226 26.82 -4.78 -0.12
CA GLY A 226 27.07 -4.24 1.22
C GLY A 226 26.01 -4.61 2.27
N PHE A 227 25.04 -5.47 1.92
CA PHE A 227 24.10 -6.01 2.90
C PHE A 227 24.83 -6.93 3.89
N GLU A 228 24.64 -6.69 5.19
CA GLU A 228 25.14 -7.54 6.26
C GLU A 228 24.05 -7.84 7.29
N LYS A 229 23.89 -9.11 7.67
CA LYS A 229 22.92 -9.50 8.70
C LYS A 229 23.29 -10.81 9.38
N LYS A 230 23.02 -10.89 10.69
CA LYS A 230 23.10 -12.13 11.47
C LYS A 230 21.76 -12.87 11.45
N VAL A 231 21.79 -14.17 11.24
CA VAL A 231 20.60 -15.04 11.24
C VAL A 231 20.91 -16.38 11.91
N GLU A 232 19.88 -17.06 12.39
CA GLU A 232 20.01 -18.36 13.06
C GLU A 232 19.37 -19.47 12.22
N VAL A 233 20.20 -20.40 11.73
CA VAL A 233 19.78 -21.57 10.96
C VAL A 233 20.15 -22.81 11.75
N ASP A 234 19.17 -23.66 12.05
CA ASP A 234 19.32 -24.90 12.80
C ASP A 234 20.16 -24.78 14.09
N GLY A 235 19.90 -23.71 14.86
CA GLY A 235 20.56 -23.44 16.14
C GLY A 235 21.96 -22.82 16.03
N LYS A 236 22.46 -22.58 14.81
CA LYS A 236 23.75 -21.92 14.56
C LYS A 236 23.54 -20.50 14.05
N THR A 237 24.33 -19.57 14.57
CA THR A 237 24.32 -18.18 14.11
C THR A 237 25.29 -17.99 12.96
N TYR A 238 24.79 -17.46 11.85
CA TYR A 238 25.54 -17.16 10.63
C TYR A 238 25.62 -15.64 10.43
N VAL A 239 26.81 -15.14 10.08
CA VAL A 239 26.99 -13.75 9.62
C VAL A 239 27.02 -13.74 8.10
N VAL A 240 26.00 -13.16 7.48
CA VAL A 240 25.87 -13.08 6.01
C VAL A 240 26.32 -11.70 5.54
N LYS A 241 27.30 -11.66 4.64
CA LYS A 241 27.75 -10.43 3.94
C LYS A 241 27.58 -10.60 2.43
N VAL A 242 26.72 -9.81 1.81
CA VAL A 242 26.49 -9.89 0.36
C VAL A 242 27.45 -8.97 -0.38
N ILE A 243 28.18 -9.59 -1.31
CA ILE A 243 29.21 -8.94 -2.14
C ILE A 243 28.56 -8.36 -3.38
N ASP A 244 27.75 -9.17 -4.06
CA ASP A 244 27.07 -8.80 -5.30
C ASP A 244 25.88 -9.73 -5.57
N GLY A 245 25.04 -9.37 -6.54
CA GLY A 245 24.01 -10.27 -7.03
C GLY A 245 23.14 -9.65 -8.11
N GLY A 246 22.39 -10.51 -8.78
CA GLY A 246 21.56 -10.10 -9.90
C GLY A 246 20.62 -11.21 -10.34
N ALA A 247 19.78 -10.89 -11.32
CA ALA A 247 18.82 -11.83 -11.86
C ALA A 247 18.85 -11.87 -13.39
N GLU A 248 18.81 -13.08 -13.95
CA GLU A 248 18.81 -13.34 -15.38
C GLU A 248 17.68 -14.31 -15.77
N PHE A 249 17.28 -14.27 -17.05
CA PHE A 249 16.32 -15.24 -17.59
C PHE A 249 17.05 -16.38 -18.29
N LYS A 250 16.57 -17.62 -18.10
CA LYS A 250 17.05 -18.79 -18.83
C LYS A 250 15.89 -19.62 -19.35
N ARG A 251 16.10 -20.41 -20.40
CA ARG A 251 15.17 -21.47 -20.79
C ARG A 251 15.47 -22.74 -19.98
N GLY A 252 14.45 -23.26 -19.29
CA GLY A 252 14.49 -24.54 -18.59
C GLY A 252 14.25 -25.72 -19.53
N ARG A 253 14.24 -26.93 -18.97
CA ARG A 253 13.82 -28.15 -19.69
C ARG A 253 12.38 -27.97 -20.20
N GLY A 254 12.16 -28.19 -21.50
CA GLY A 254 10.86 -27.97 -22.15
C GLY A 254 10.58 -26.53 -22.58
N GLY A 255 11.61 -25.66 -22.68
CA GLY A 255 11.48 -24.31 -23.24
C GLY A 255 10.88 -23.26 -22.30
N LYS A 256 10.45 -23.66 -21.10
CA LYS A 256 9.82 -22.78 -20.11
C LYS A 256 10.79 -21.72 -19.58
N LYS A 257 10.33 -20.47 -19.46
CA LYS A 257 11.14 -19.34 -18.96
C LYS A 257 11.37 -19.48 -17.44
N LEU A 258 12.63 -19.54 -17.04
CA LEU A 258 13.07 -19.54 -15.65
C LEU A 258 13.67 -18.17 -15.29
N LEU A 259 13.51 -17.80 -14.02
CA LEU A 259 14.22 -16.69 -13.40
C LEU A 259 15.36 -17.27 -12.56
N ARG A 260 16.60 -16.89 -12.86
CA ARG A 260 17.76 -17.24 -12.05
C ARG A 260 18.18 -16.05 -11.23
N ILE A 261 18.29 -16.24 -9.93
CA ILE A 261 18.84 -15.25 -9.01
C ILE A 261 20.22 -15.75 -8.59
N ARG A 262 21.25 -14.93 -8.81
CA ARG A 262 22.61 -15.18 -8.34
C ARG A 262 22.97 -14.22 -7.23
N ILE A 263 23.58 -14.75 -6.17
CA ILE A 263 23.98 -13.99 -4.99
C ILE A 263 25.38 -14.43 -4.61
N ALA A 264 26.34 -13.52 -4.73
CA ALA A 264 27.68 -13.69 -4.21
C ALA A 264 27.70 -13.20 -2.75
N ALA A 265 28.04 -14.09 -1.83
CA ALA A 265 28.06 -13.79 -0.41
C ALA A 265 29.25 -14.45 0.29
N GLU A 266 29.69 -13.82 1.37
CA GLU A 266 30.56 -14.40 2.39
C GLU A 266 29.70 -14.78 3.59
N VAL A 267 29.76 -16.05 3.99
CA VAL A 267 29.06 -16.57 5.17
C VAL A 267 30.07 -17.31 6.02
N ASP A 268 30.30 -16.84 7.25
CA ASP A 268 31.29 -17.37 8.20
C ASP A 268 32.69 -17.55 7.57
N GLY A 269 33.15 -16.54 6.83
CA GLY A 269 34.45 -16.54 6.16
C GLY A 269 34.52 -17.36 4.86
N VAL A 270 33.43 -18.04 4.47
CA VAL A 270 33.36 -18.78 3.20
C VAL A 270 32.70 -17.93 2.13
N ARG A 271 33.44 -17.59 1.08
CA ARG A 271 32.92 -16.91 -0.10
C ARG A 271 32.34 -17.89 -1.10
N ARG A 272 31.09 -17.67 -1.51
CA ARG A 272 30.37 -18.50 -2.48
C ARG A 272 29.45 -17.64 -3.34
N GLU A 273 29.24 -18.10 -4.56
CA GLU A 273 28.14 -17.65 -5.40
C GLU A 273 27.04 -18.72 -5.39
N TYR A 274 25.85 -18.30 -4.98
CA TYR A 274 24.65 -19.12 -4.91
C TYR A 274 23.72 -18.82 -6.07
N GLU A 275 23.20 -19.87 -6.72
CA GLU A 275 22.21 -19.75 -7.80
C GLU A 275 20.89 -20.38 -7.35
N ILE A 276 19.80 -19.61 -7.42
CA ILE A 276 18.43 -20.09 -7.17
C ILE A 276 17.63 -19.95 -8.47
N ALA A 277 17.09 -21.06 -8.97
CA ALA A 277 16.30 -21.08 -10.20
C ALA A 277 14.81 -21.16 -9.88
N PHE A 278 14.08 -20.08 -10.16
CA PHE A 278 12.63 -19.99 -10.07
C PHE A 278 11.95 -20.42 -11.38
N GLY A 279 10.96 -21.28 -11.21
CA GLY A 279 10.11 -21.81 -12.26
C GLY A 279 8.64 -21.83 -11.83
N ARG A 280 7.80 -22.20 -12.79
CA ARG A 280 6.36 -22.37 -12.64
C ARG A 280 6.00 -23.84 -12.63
N TYR A 281 5.33 -24.30 -11.56
CA TYR A 281 5.11 -25.73 -11.32
C TYR A 281 3.68 -26.05 -10.87
N GLY A 282 3.23 -27.23 -11.27
CA GLY A 282 1.92 -27.78 -10.91
C GLY A 282 0.74 -27.11 -11.63
N GLU A 283 -0.45 -27.65 -11.39
CA GLU A 283 -1.72 -27.17 -11.98
C GLU A 283 -2.07 -25.75 -11.56
N THR A 284 -1.59 -25.31 -10.39
CA THR A 284 -1.81 -23.95 -9.86
C THR A 284 -0.78 -22.92 -10.32
N ASN A 285 0.10 -23.29 -11.26
CA ASN A 285 1.14 -22.41 -11.80
C ASN A 285 2.00 -21.74 -10.70
N ALA A 286 2.33 -22.52 -9.66
CA ALA A 286 2.99 -22.01 -8.47
C ALA A 286 4.44 -21.59 -8.75
N ALA A 287 4.82 -20.39 -8.30
CA ALA A 287 6.20 -19.93 -8.35
C ALA A 287 7.03 -20.62 -7.27
N LYS A 288 7.98 -21.47 -7.70
CA LYS A 288 8.91 -22.18 -6.82
C LYS A 288 10.35 -22.01 -7.32
N GLY A 289 11.26 -21.80 -6.37
CA GLY A 289 12.70 -21.71 -6.59
C GLY A 289 13.41 -22.93 -6.04
N PHE A 290 14.39 -23.43 -6.78
CA PHE A 290 15.21 -24.55 -6.36
C PHE A 290 16.69 -24.21 -6.45
N ALA A 291 17.45 -24.67 -5.48
CA ALA A 291 18.90 -24.66 -5.47
C ALA A 291 19.40 -25.99 -4.89
N VAL A 292 20.59 -26.42 -5.30
CA VAL A 292 21.19 -27.67 -4.83
C VAL A 292 22.51 -27.35 -4.16
N ALA A 293 22.70 -27.87 -2.95
CA ALA A 293 23.94 -27.72 -2.21
C ALA A 293 25.07 -28.52 -2.88
N ARG A 294 26.25 -27.91 -2.97
CA ARG A 294 27.38 -28.48 -3.69
C ARG A 294 28.25 -29.34 -2.77
N ALA A 295 28.66 -30.50 -3.28
CA ALA A 295 29.49 -31.45 -2.52
C ALA A 295 30.92 -30.96 -2.32
N ASP A 296 31.43 -30.19 -3.28
CA ASP A 296 32.78 -29.61 -3.29
C ASP A 296 32.91 -28.33 -2.45
N ALA A 297 31.83 -27.91 -1.80
CA ALA A 297 31.85 -26.74 -0.95
C ALA A 297 32.71 -26.98 0.29
N PRO A 298 33.36 -25.95 0.86
CA PRO A 298 33.99 -26.06 2.17
C PRO A 298 33.01 -26.58 3.22
N GLY A 299 33.35 -27.70 3.89
CA GLY A 299 32.47 -28.37 4.86
C GLY A 299 31.38 -29.26 4.25
N GLY A 300 31.41 -29.51 2.93
CA GLY A 300 30.52 -30.43 2.25
C GLY A 300 29.09 -29.91 2.03
N ARG A 301 28.19 -30.81 1.61
CA ARG A 301 26.80 -30.46 1.21
C ARG A 301 26.00 -29.82 2.35
N GLU A 302 26.11 -30.35 3.57
CA GLU A 302 25.33 -29.88 4.72
C GLU A 302 25.65 -28.41 5.03
N ALA A 303 26.94 -28.10 5.16
CA ALA A 303 27.39 -26.74 5.47
C ALA A 303 27.06 -25.76 4.32
N ASP A 304 27.10 -26.20 3.06
CA ASP A 304 26.70 -25.37 1.92
C ASP A 304 25.19 -25.08 1.91
N ALA A 305 24.37 -26.07 2.26
CA ALA A 305 22.92 -25.91 2.41
C ALA A 305 22.58 -24.95 3.54
N GLU A 306 23.20 -25.10 4.72
CA GLU A 306 22.99 -24.22 5.87
C GLU A 306 23.38 -22.76 5.53
N ARG A 307 24.54 -22.55 4.88
CA ARG A 307 24.96 -21.20 4.45
C ARG A 307 24.01 -20.58 3.42
N LEU A 308 23.53 -21.35 2.45
CA LEU A 308 22.54 -20.86 1.49
C LEU A 308 21.21 -20.53 2.19
N ALA A 309 20.77 -21.37 3.13
CA ALA A 309 19.57 -21.10 3.91
C ALA A 309 19.72 -19.79 4.71
N ALA A 310 20.90 -19.55 5.29
CA ALA A 310 21.22 -18.30 5.98
C ALA A 310 21.14 -17.09 5.03
N VAL A 311 21.71 -17.17 3.83
CA VAL A 311 21.61 -16.09 2.81
C VAL A 311 20.14 -15.79 2.48
N ILE A 312 19.34 -16.82 2.22
CA ILE A 312 17.92 -16.66 1.87
C ILE A 312 17.14 -16.05 3.04
N GLU A 313 17.33 -16.54 4.26
CA GLU A 313 16.65 -16.01 5.43
C GLU A 313 17.07 -14.57 5.74
N ALA A 314 18.35 -14.26 5.62
CA ALA A 314 18.86 -12.92 5.85
C ALA A 314 18.19 -11.91 4.91
N LEU A 315 18.15 -12.25 3.62
CA LEU A 315 17.61 -11.38 2.57
C LEU A 315 16.08 -11.33 2.54
N THR A 316 15.38 -12.40 2.92
CA THR A 316 13.92 -12.48 2.75
C THR A 316 13.13 -12.44 4.06
N GLY A 317 13.81 -12.67 5.19
CA GLY A 317 13.17 -12.87 6.50
C GLY A 317 12.37 -14.18 6.58
N LYS A 318 12.60 -15.13 5.66
CA LYS A 318 11.90 -16.42 5.60
C LYS A 318 12.90 -17.56 5.42
N LYS A 319 12.78 -18.57 6.29
CA LYS A 319 13.56 -19.80 6.20
C LYS A 319 13.11 -20.63 4.98
N PRO A 320 14.02 -21.02 4.08
CA PRO A 320 13.70 -21.93 3.00
C PRO A 320 13.51 -23.35 3.54
N ARG A 321 12.90 -24.22 2.73
CA ARG A 321 12.78 -25.65 3.08
C ARG A 321 14.02 -26.37 2.57
N MET A 322 14.67 -27.15 3.43
CA MET A 322 15.76 -28.04 3.04
C MET A 322 15.25 -29.48 2.96
N ARG A 323 15.54 -30.18 1.87
CA ARG A 323 15.14 -31.56 1.64
C ARG A 323 16.33 -32.40 1.25
N ARG A 324 16.56 -33.49 1.99
CA ARG A 324 17.56 -34.49 1.67
C ARG A 324 16.94 -35.60 0.82
N LYS A 325 17.57 -35.90 -0.30
CA LYS A 325 17.19 -37.01 -1.19
C LYS A 325 17.99 -38.27 -0.84
N SER A 326 17.51 -39.43 -1.31
CA SER A 326 18.13 -40.73 -1.07
C SER A 326 19.55 -40.84 -1.65
N ASP A 327 19.86 -40.09 -2.71
CA ASP A 327 21.19 -39.99 -3.32
C ASP A 327 22.16 -39.06 -2.57
N GLY A 328 21.74 -38.53 -1.40
CA GLY A 328 22.53 -37.59 -0.60
C GLY A 328 22.50 -36.15 -1.10
N THR A 329 21.75 -35.85 -2.17
CA THR A 329 21.53 -34.46 -2.63
C THR A 329 20.71 -33.68 -1.61
N ILE A 330 21.13 -32.46 -1.29
CA ILE A 330 20.36 -31.53 -0.45
C ILE A 330 19.80 -30.42 -1.35
N GLU A 331 18.48 -30.38 -1.45
CA GLU A 331 17.73 -29.42 -2.24
C GLU A 331 17.11 -28.35 -1.33
N ILE A 332 17.32 -27.09 -1.70
CA ILE A 332 16.75 -25.92 -1.03
C ILE A 332 15.56 -25.44 -1.86
N GLU A 333 14.36 -25.48 -1.30
CA GLU A 333 13.10 -25.06 -1.92
C GLU A 333 12.64 -23.70 -1.38
N CYS A 334 12.48 -22.75 -2.30
CA CYS A 334 11.96 -21.40 -2.08
C CYS A 334 10.53 -21.27 -2.63
N GLY A 335 9.57 -20.87 -1.80
CA GLY A 335 8.23 -20.46 -2.27
C GLY A 335 8.08 -18.97 -2.62
N ARG A 336 6.84 -18.58 -2.93
CA ARG A 336 6.43 -17.20 -3.24
C ARG A 336 6.84 -16.16 -2.19
N ALA A 337 6.85 -16.53 -0.90
CA ALA A 337 7.25 -15.62 0.18
C ALA A 337 8.72 -15.18 0.06
N HIS A 338 9.63 -16.09 -0.34
CA HIS A 338 11.03 -15.75 -0.58
C HIS A 338 11.16 -14.83 -1.80
N LEU A 339 10.43 -15.11 -2.88
CA LEU A 339 10.41 -14.26 -4.06
C LEU A 339 9.96 -12.83 -3.74
N HIS A 340 8.96 -12.67 -2.87
CA HIS A 340 8.54 -11.36 -2.36
C HIS A 340 9.62 -10.67 -1.51
N GLY A 341 10.34 -11.42 -0.67
CA GLY A 341 11.48 -10.89 0.06
C GLY A 341 12.59 -10.37 -0.87
N PHE A 342 12.88 -11.10 -1.95
CA PHE A 342 13.86 -10.71 -2.95
C PHE A 342 13.45 -9.47 -3.77
N LYS A 343 12.14 -9.24 -3.98
CA LYS A 343 11.65 -8.02 -4.66
C LYS A 343 12.05 -6.71 -3.97
N ARG A 344 12.49 -6.75 -2.71
CA ARG A 344 12.95 -5.56 -1.98
C ARG A 344 14.28 -5.02 -2.49
N TYR A 345 15.06 -5.84 -3.18
CA TYR A 345 16.39 -5.47 -3.67
C TYR A 345 16.29 -4.93 -5.10
N ALA A 346 16.85 -3.75 -5.34
CA ALA A 346 16.80 -3.06 -6.62
C ALA A 346 17.36 -3.92 -7.77
N GLU A 347 18.43 -4.65 -7.50
CA GLU A 347 19.13 -5.54 -8.45
C GLU A 347 18.26 -6.72 -8.92
N LEU A 348 17.21 -7.06 -8.17
CA LEU A 348 16.34 -8.21 -8.43
C LEU A 348 14.91 -7.82 -8.81
N ALA A 349 14.42 -6.67 -8.32
CA ALA A 349 13.02 -6.29 -8.34
C ALA A 349 12.39 -6.30 -9.75
N ASP A 350 13.10 -5.73 -10.73
CA ASP A 350 12.60 -5.60 -12.10
C ASP A 350 12.60 -6.93 -12.85
N ALA A 351 13.67 -7.72 -12.70
CA ALA A 351 13.74 -9.06 -13.28
C ALA A 351 12.64 -9.98 -12.72
N ILE A 352 12.39 -9.92 -11.40
CA ILE A 352 11.30 -10.67 -10.76
C ILE A 352 9.94 -10.21 -11.29
N LYS A 353 9.71 -8.90 -11.46
CA LYS A 353 8.47 -8.34 -12.02
C LYS A 353 8.18 -8.94 -13.39
N LYS A 354 9.13 -8.76 -14.29
CA LYS A 354 9.03 -9.14 -15.69
C LYS A 354 8.83 -10.65 -15.82
N TRP A 355 9.51 -11.45 -14.99
CA TRP A 355 9.26 -12.89 -14.96
C TRP A 355 7.84 -13.23 -14.51
N LEU A 356 7.33 -12.60 -13.46
CA LEU A 356 5.98 -12.88 -12.95
C LEU A 356 4.89 -12.50 -13.96
N GLU A 357 5.07 -11.40 -14.69
CA GLU A 357 4.17 -10.94 -15.74
C GLU A 357 4.15 -11.91 -16.94
N GLU A 358 5.32 -12.30 -17.45
CA GLU A 358 5.43 -13.16 -18.62
C GLU A 358 5.06 -14.64 -18.36
N THR A 359 5.05 -15.07 -17.09
CA THR A 359 4.78 -16.47 -16.71
C THR A 359 3.51 -16.65 -15.88
N GLY A 360 2.75 -15.57 -15.68
CA GLY A 360 1.54 -15.56 -14.86
C GLY A 360 0.27 -16.01 -15.59
N GLN A 361 0.35 -16.24 -16.90
CA GLN A 361 -0.75 -16.67 -17.76
C GLN A 361 -0.94 -18.19 -17.79
#